data_AF-A0A9X6B878-F1
#
_entry.id   AF-A0A9X6B878-F1
#
_cell.length_a   1.000
_cell.length_b   1.000
_cell.length_c   1.000
_cell.angle_alpha   90.00
_cell.angle_beta   90.00
_cell.angle_gamma   90.00
#
_symmetry.space_group_name_H-M   'P 1'
#
loop_
_entity.id
_entity.type
_entity.pdbx_description
1 polymer ?
#
loop_
_entity_poly.entity_id
_entity_poly.type
_entity_poly.pdbx_seq_one_letter_code
_entity_poly.pdbx_strand_id
1 'polypeptide(L)'
;MKRWARKHKKVLITFGVISLVTWIGTAIELHLLATHTYDLYEYTTNHVVSDELKMVSLLGVVIIVLLAIWTFFLLFIFLKIMFPNKKSWQGALCMEEFRFLKEMPGALRKGLDKNE
;
A
#
# COMPACT_ATOMS: atom_id res chain seq x y z
N MET A 1 -20.11 -12.05 -0.75
CA MET A 1 -18.99 -11.84 0.22
C MET A 1 -18.55 -13.11 0.98
N LYS A 2 -19.43 -13.88 1.65
CA LYS A 2 -19.04 -15.06 2.47
C LYS A 2 -18.26 -16.18 1.73
N ARG A 3 -18.45 -16.35 0.42
CA ARG A 3 -17.68 -17.33 -0.40
C ARG A 3 -16.25 -16.84 -0.71
N TRP A 4 -16.10 -15.55 -1.01
CA TRP A 4 -14.79 -14.92 -1.28
C TRP A 4 -13.92 -14.90 -0.03
N ALA A 5 -14.48 -14.51 1.12
CA ALA A 5 -13.78 -14.53 2.40
C ALA A 5 -13.33 -15.95 2.80
N ARG A 6 -14.15 -16.98 2.52
CA ARG A 6 -13.73 -18.39 2.71
C ARG A 6 -12.60 -18.79 1.76
N LYS A 7 -12.68 -18.40 0.48
CA LYS A 7 -11.65 -18.70 -0.53
C LYS A 7 -10.31 -18.03 -0.23
N HIS A 8 -10.33 -16.82 0.34
CA HIS A 8 -9.14 -16.03 0.66
C HIS A 8 -8.85 -15.96 2.17
N LYS A 9 -9.40 -16.89 2.96
CA LYS A 9 -9.26 -16.93 4.43
C LYS A 9 -7.80 -16.84 4.89
N LYS A 10 -6.89 -17.58 4.23
CA LYS A 10 -5.46 -17.55 4.56
C LYS A 10 -4.86 -16.15 4.39
N VAL A 11 -5.15 -15.48 3.28
CA VAL A 11 -4.64 -14.12 2.99
C VAL A 11 -5.15 -13.12 4.03
N LEU A 12 -6.44 -13.20 4.40
CA LEU A 12 -7.03 -12.33 5.42
C LEU A 12 -6.44 -12.57 6.81
N ILE A 13 -6.20 -13.84 7.19
CA ILE A 13 -5.55 -14.17 8.46
C ILE A 13 -4.11 -13.66 8.48
N THR A 14 -3.33 -13.93 7.43
CA THR A 14 -1.95 -13.45 7.34
C THR A 14 -1.91 -11.92 7.40
N PHE A 15 -2.79 -11.23 6.68
CA PHE A 15 -2.92 -9.78 6.76
C PHE A 15 -3.29 -9.32 8.17
N GLY A 16 -4.22 -9.99 8.84
CA GLY A 16 -4.59 -9.69 10.22
C GLY A 16 -3.42 -9.83 11.19
N VAL A 17 -2.62 -10.90 11.07
CA VAL A 17 -1.42 -11.10 11.90
C VAL A 17 -0.39 -10.00 11.64
N ILE A 18 -0.09 -9.69 10.38
CA ILE A 18 0.84 -8.61 10.03
C ILE A 18 0.32 -7.27 10.59
N SER A 19 -0.97 -6.99 10.44
CA SER A 19 -1.60 -5.77 10.98
C SER A 19 -1.41 -5.66 12.49
N LEU A 20 -1.58 -6.77 13.21
CA LEU A 20 -1.45 -6.79 14.67
C LEU A 20 0.00 -6.57 15.10
N VAL A 21 0.96 -7.19 14.40
CA VAL A 21 2.40 -6.98 14.63
C VAL A 21 2.79 -5.53 14.36
N THR A 22 2.37 -4.96 13.23
CA THR A 22 2.63 -3.55 12.90
C THR A 22 2.05 -2.63 13.97
N TRP A 23 0.81 -2.88 14.41
CA TRP A 23 0.15 -2.07 15.43
C TRP A 23 0.85 -2.11 16.78
N ILE A 24 1.29 -3.30 17.23
CA ILE A 24 2.08 -3.44 18.46
C ILE A 24 3.43 -2.71 18.32
N GLY A 25 4.11 -2.86 17.18
CA GLY A 25 5.36 -2.16 16.92
C GLY A 25 5.21 -0.64 17.02
N THR A 26 4.20 -0.07 16.37
CA THR A 26 3.89 1.36 16.43
C THR A 26 3.53 1.81 17.84
N ALA A 27 2.80 1.00 18.61
CA ALA A 27 2.46 1.33 20.00
C ALA A 27 3.71 1.38 20.91
N ILE A 28 4.65 0.44 20.72
CA ILE A 28 5.93 0.44 21.44
C ILE A 28 6.76 1.66 21.06
N GLU A 29 6.86 1.98 19.77
CA GLU A 29 7.58 3.16 19.29
C GLU A 29 7.01 4.46 19.88
N LEU A 30 5.68 4.62 19.86
CA LEU A 30 5.01 5.78 20.47
C LEU A 30 5.30 5.89 21.97
N HIS A 31 5.34 4.76 22.68
CA HIS A 31 5.69 4.75 24.10
C HIS A 31 7.16 5.15 24.33
N LEU A 32 8.08 4.67 23.49
CA LEU A 32 9.49 5.06 23.54
C LEU A 32 9.69 6.55 23.22
N LEU A 33 9.02 7.07 22.20
CA LEU A 33 8.99 8.51 21.89
C LEU A 33 8.45 9.34 23.06
N ALA A 34 7.37 8.89 23.69
CA ALA A 34 6.75 9.57 24.83
C ALA A 34 7.63 9.56 26.09
N THR A 35 8.48 8.55 26.26
CA THR A 35 9.41 8.46 27.39
C THR A 35 10.70 9.26 27.18
N HIS A 36 11.05 9.58 25.92
CA HIS A 36 12.26 10.31 25.54
C HIS A 36 11.93 11.73 25.02
N THR A 37 10.82 12.33 25.48
CA THR A 37 10.40 13.68 25.05
C THR A 37 11.40 14.77 25.40
N TYR A 38 12.18 14.57 26.47
CA TYR A 38 13.24 15.49 26.88
C TYR A 38 14.38 15.49 25.85
N ASP A 39 14.83 14.32 25.41
CA ASP A 39 15.84 14.18 24.35
C ASP A 39 15.35 14.74 23.01
N LEU A 40 14.06 14.58 22.70
CA LEU A 40 13.46 15.25 21.53
C LEU A 40 13.52 16.78 21.65
N TYR A 41 13.23 17.32 22.84
CA TYR A 41 13.31 18.76 23.08
C TYR A 41 14.74 19.29 22.96
N GLU A 42 15.71 18.55 23.52
CA GLU A 42 17.12 18.88 23.43
C GLU A 42 17.64 18.79 21.99
N TYR A 43 17.21 17.80 21.20
CA TYR A 43 17.46 17.73 19.77
C TYR A 43 16.93 18.97 19.03
N THR A 44 15.69 19.40 19.29
CA THR A 44 15.12 20.58 18.60
C THR A 44 15.86 21.87 18.91
N THR A 45 16.42 21.99 20.11
CA THR A 45 17.06 23.23 20.60
C THR A 45 18.55 23.25 20.26
N ASN A 46 19.26 22.16 20.56
CA ASN A 46 20.72 22.10 20.49
C ASN A 46 21.24 21.24 19.31
N HIS A 47 20.35 20.56 18.58
CA HIS A 47 20.68 19.65 17.48
C HIS A 47 21.59 18.48 17.91
N VAL A 48 21.62 18.16 19.21
CA VAL A 48 22.34 17.03 19.76
C VAL A 48 21.45 15.80 19.70
N VAL A 49 21.96 14.69 19.18
CA VAL A 49 21.25 13.41 19.08
C VAL A 49 21.81 12.48 20.15
N SER A 50 20.99 12.10 21.13
CA SER A 50 21.37 11.07 22.11
C SER A 50 21.39 9.68 21.45
N ASP A 51 22.20 8.78 22.01
CA ASP A 51 22.27 7.39 21.51
C ASP A 51 20.92 6.66 21.64
N GLU A 52 20.14 6.98 22.68
CA GLU A 52 18.79 6.44 22.88
C GLU A 52 17.82 6.95 21.80
N LEU A 53 17.84 8.26 21.52
CA LEU A 53 17.02 8.85 20.47
C LEU A 53 17.36 8.29 19.08
N LYS A 54 18.64 7.99 18.83
CA LYS A 54 19.09 7.35 17.59
C LYS A 54 18.52 5.94 17.44
N MET A 55 18.47 5.16 18.52
CA MET A 55 17.89 3.82 18.52
C MET A 55 16.37 3.85 18.30
N VAL A 56 15.67 4.78 18.95
CA VAL A 56 14.23 4.98 18.76
C VAL A 56 13.93 5.41 17.31
N SER A 57 14.73 6.32 16.75
CA SER A 57 14.61 6.76 15.36
C SER A 57 14.83 5.62 14.37
N LEU A 58 15.83 4.76 14.60
CA LEU A 58 16.09 3.61 13.74
C LEU A 58 14.93 2.59 13.76
N LEU A 59 14.37 2.35 14.95
CA LEU A 59 13.17 1.53 15.10
C LEU A 59 11.97 2.13 14.35
N GLY A 60 11.83 3.46 14.37
CA GLY A 60 10.81 4.17 13.60
C GLY A 60 10.95 4.02 12.10
N VAL A 61 12.18 4.11 11.56
CA VAL A 61 12.42 3.85 10.12
C VAL A 61 11.98 2.43 9.74
N VAL A 62 12.28 1.43 10.58
CA VAL A 62 11.84 0.04 10.35
C VAL A 62 10.32 -0.07 10.34
N ILE A 63 9.63 0.62 11.26
CA ILE A 63 8.16 0.64 11.35
C ILE A 63 7.54 1.34 10.14
N ILE A 64 8.13 2.42 9.64
CA ILE A 64 7.68 3.10 8.41
C ILE A 64 7.77 2.16 7.20
N VAL A 65 8.89 1.42 7.05
CA VAL A 65 9.04 0.43 5.97
C VAL A 65 8.00 -0.68 6.12
N LEU A 66 7.76 -1.16 7.34
CA LEU A 66 6.75 -2.16 7.63
C LEU A 66 5.33 -1.67 7.28
N LEU A 67 5.01 -0.41 7.59
CA LEU A 67 3.74 0.26 7.25
C LEU A 67 3.57 0.42 5.74
N ALA A 68 4.63 0.71 5.00
CA ALA A 68 4.59 0.78 3.55
C ALA A 68 4.26 -0.59 2.94
N ILE A 69 4.91 -1.66 3.40
CA ILE A 69 4.61 -3.03 2.98
C ILE A 69 3.17 -3.39 3.34
N TRP A 70 2.73 -3.07 4.55
CA TRP A 70 1.36 -3.30 5.01
C TRP A 70 0.33 -2.61 4.12
N THR A 71 0.58 -1.34 3.75
CA THR A 71 -0.29 -0.55 2.87
C THR A 71 -0.38 -1.15 1.48
N PHE A 72 0.75 -1.59 0.92
CA PHE A 72 0.77 -2.27 -0.38
C PHE A 72 -0.04 -3.58 -0.34
N PHE A 73 0.08 -4.34 0.75
CA PHE A 73 -0.69 -5.56 0.95
C PHE A 73 -2.19 -5.28 1.09
N LEU A 74 -2.56 -4.22 1.81
CA LEU A 74 -3.95 -3.77 1.95
C LEU A 74 -4.52 -3.39 0.58
N LEU A 75 -3.81 -2.58 -0.21
CA LEU A 75 -4.20 -2.21 -1.57
C LEU A 75 -4.39 -3.46 -2.44
N PHE A 76 -3.46 -4.41 -2.38
CA PHE A 76 -3.57 -5.67 -3.13
C PHE A 76 -4.84 -6.45 -2.77
N ILE A 77 -5.19 -6.52 -1.47
CA ILE A 77 -6.43 -7.16 -1.01
C ILE A 77 -7.65 -6.41 -1.57
N PHE A 78 -7.67 -5.08 -1.51
CA PHE A 78 -8.76 -4.27 -2.05
C PHE A 78 -8.92 -4.46 -3.57
N LEU A 79 -7.83 -4.43 -4.33
CA LEU A 79 -7.87 -4.70 -5.78
C LEU A 79 -8.45 -6.08 -6.06
N LYS A 80 -8.12 -7.09 -5.25
CA LYS A 80 -8.63 -8.46 -5.41
C LYS A 80 -10.10 -8.61 -5.01
N ILE A 81 -10.60 -7.73 -4.13
CA ILE A 81 -12.02 -7.65 -3.79
C ILE A 81 -12.80 -6.97 -4.92
N MET A 82 -12.32 -5.82 -5.40
CA MET A 82 -12.97 -5.07 -6.50
C MET A 82 -12.93 -5.82 -7.82
N PHE A 83 -11.80 -6.46 -8.14
CA PHE A 83 -11.57 -7.16 -9.39
C PHE A 83 -11.28 -8.64 -9.14
N PRO A 84 -12.33 -9.45 -8.87
CA PRO A 84 -12.16 -10.86 -8.53
C PRO A 84 -11.63 -11.72 -9.69
N ASN A 85 -11.68 -11.24 -10.93
CA ASN A 85 -11.21 -11.94 -12.13
C ASN A 85 -10.35 -11.05 -13.04
N LYS A 86 -9.48 -11.67 -13.86
CA LYS A 86 -8.70 -10.96 -14.90
C LYS A 86 -9.60 -10.18 -15.86
N LYS A 87 -10.74 -10.75 -16.25
CA LYS A 87 -11.73 -10.08 -17.09
C LYS A 87 -12.31 -8.81 -16.47
N SER A 88 -12.59 -8.80 -15.15
CA SER A 88 -13.07 -7.59 -14.48
C SER A 88 -12.01 -6.50 -14.40
N TRP A 89 -10.73 -6.88 -14.31
CA TRP A 89 -9.61 -5.94 -14.31
C TRP A 89 -9.35 -5.35 -15.70
N GLN A 90 -9.43 -6.19 -16.74
CA GLN A 90 -9.30 -5.77 -18.14
C GLN A 90 -10.48 -4.89 -18.59
N GLY A 91 -11.70 -5.22 -18.17
CA GLY A 91 -12.89 -4.40 -18.44
C GLY A 91 -12.83 -3.04 -17.72
N ALA A 92 -12.35 -2.99 -16.47
CA ALA A 92 -12.22 -1.73 -15.74
C ALA A 92 -11.10 -0.82 -16.24
N LEU A 93 -10.09 -1.39 -16.90
CA LEU A 93 -9.02 -0.65 -17.58
C LEU A 93 -9.33 -0.38 -19.06
N CYS A 94 -10.55 -0.67 -19.52
CA CYS A 94 -10.96 -0.54 -20.92
C CYS A 94 -9.98 -1.22 -21.90
N MET A 95 -9.25 -2.25 -21.46
CA MET A 95 -8.19 -2.88 -22.26
C MET A 95 -8.75 -3.57 -23.50
N GLU A 96 -9.99 -4.07 -23.44
CA GLU A 96 -10.68 -4.62 -24.60
C GLU A 96 -11.04 -3.53 -25.62
N GLU A 97 -11.39 -2.33 -25.18
CA GLU A 97 -11.70 -1.18 -26.05
C GLU A 97 -10.42 -0.61 -26.69
N PHE A 98 -9.33 -0.49 -25.93
CA PHE A 98 -8.02 -0.13 -26.49
C PHE A 98 -7.48 -1.19 -27.46
N ARG A 99 -7.73 -2.47 -27.19
CA ARG A 99 -7.38 -3.56 -28.11
C ARG A 99 -8.19 -3.49 -29.40
N PHE A 100 -9.49 -3.20 -29.30
CA PHE A 100 -10.35 -2.96 -30.45
C PHE A 100 -9.86 -1.77 -31.30
N LEU A 101 -9.50 -0.64 -30.66
CA LEU A 101 -8.90 0.51 -31.36
C LEU A 101 -7.55 0.17 -32.00
N LYS A 102 -6.74 -0.69 -31.37
CA LYS A 102 -5.45 -1.15 -31.90
C LYS A 102 -5.60 -2.13 -33.07
N GLU A 103 -6.61 -3.00 -33.02
CA GLU A 103 -6.92 -4.00 -34.05
C GLU A 103 -7.84 -3.44 -35.16
N MET A 104 -8.25 -2.17 -35.08
CA MET A 104 -9.07 -1.50 -36.08
C MET A 104 -8.35 -1.47 -37.43
N PRO A 105 -8.97 -1.95 -38.53
CA PRO A 105 -8.33 -1.99 -39.83
C PRO A 105 -7.93 -0.57 -40.28
N GLY A 106 -6.74 -0.44 -40.86
CA GLY A 106 -6.11 0.85 -41.15
C GLY A 106 -6.93 1.81 -42.03
N ALA A 107 -7.92 1.31 -42.78
CA ALA A 107 -8.86 2.11 -43.55
C ALA A 107 -9.85 2.92 -42.67
N LEU A 108 -10.35 2.34 -41.57
CA LEU A 108 -11.19 3.04 -40.60
C LEU A 108 -10.38 4.01 -39.73
N ARG A 109 -9.16 3.61 -39.36
CA ARG A 109 -8.22 4.47 -38.62
C ARG A 109 -7.82 5.72 -39.40
N LYS A 110 -7.58 5.59 -40.71
CA LYS A 110 -7.31 6.73 -41.61
C LYS A 110 -8.54 7.59 -41.89
N GLY A 111 -9.76 7.03 -41.80
CA GLY A 111 -11.01 7.80 -41.98
C GLY A 111 -11.36 8.65 -40.77
N LEU A 112 -10.98 8.22 -39.56
CA LEU A 112 -11.19 8.96 -38.32
C LEU A 112 -10.22 10.16 -38.20
N ASP A 113 -8.96 9.94 -38.56
CA ASP A 113 -7.86 10.94 -38.54
C ASP A 113 -8.05 12.08 -39.56
N LYS A 114 -8.96 11.91 -40.53
CA LYS A 114 -9.20 12.88 -41.62
C LYS A 114 -10.38 13.82 -41.36
N ASN A 115 -11.10 13.61 -40.26
CA ASN A 115 -12.31 14.35 -39.88
C ASN A 115 -12.14 15.13 -38.55
N GLU A 116 -10.93 15.21 -38.00
CA GLU A 116 -10.48 16.28 -37.09
C GLU A 116 -9.68 17.32 -37.90
#